data_AF-A0A956PT51-F1
#
_entry.id   AF-A0A956PT51-F1
#
_cell.length_a   1.000
_cell.length_b   1.000
_cell.length_c   1.000
_cell.angle_alpha   90.00
_cell.angle_beta   90.00
_cell.angle_gamma   90.00
#
_symmetry.space_group_name_H-M   'P 1'
#
loop_
_entity.id
_entity.type
_entity.pdbx_description
1 polymer ?
#
loop_
_entity_poly.entity_id
_entity_poly.type
_entity_poly.pdbx_seq_one_letter_code
_entity_poly.pdbx_strand_id
1 'polypeptide(L)'
;MVNSLSLVQRSHSGYKPPAVAPAEKPQSTDAFTPAVPADKPGLISRVVSKALHGSRWTELQDIKRLDKWASNFSTPAQFRAQTEHLKSRLAKGESLDDIRVEAYALSARATQVATGMKPYDCQVLGGLALGSNEIAEMMTGEGKTLTAVMPLYLHALAGKGAHLVTVNDTLAQRDAQEMAPAFELLGMSVGTVLEGMTPEEKRAGYASDITYTTDRAIGFDYLRDRTAKSSEEKVQREPFYALIDEVDEVLLDEARTPLIISGTGEQASEEYHRFDDIIEDLKPGIDYFVDREAGTAWLSELGMEYVENELYGQSLDRKDPQALAQYHRKAGAIRSEGKSYRALLDHNKQKPSLLKRLFNHEWSDKHEELEKQYREAAEKTESFPDSYQLFSPEHEPQIRFMQAALKAHALFDEGVDYIVQEQRVKIVDENKGRTSKGRRFNEGLHQALEAKSNVPIRPESRPIASITYPNFFKHYPHLAGMSGTARTSEPEFRKLYGLSVTEIPTNLQFQTNPSDPTKAPRHNRLDEPDAIFASKKEKF
;
A
#
# COMPACT_ATOMS: atom_id res chain seq x y z
N MET A 1 -21.85 22.17 57.02
CA MET A 1 -22.23 23.27 56.10
C MET A 1 -22.63 22.59 54.79
N VAL A 2 -23.82 22.02 54.59
CA VAL A 2 -25.20 22.56 54.46
C VAL A 2 -25.35 23.67 53.41
N ASN A 3 -25.87 23.28 52.24
CA ASN A 3 -27.07 23.83 51.56
C ASN A 3 -27.36 22.87 50.37
N SER A 4 -28.36 21.98 50.32
CA SER A 4 -29.84 22.04 50.47
C SER A 4 -30.57 22.73 49.32
N LEU A 5 -31.42 21.97 48.60
CA LEU A 5 -32.73 22.30 47.97
C LEU A 5 -33.12 21.09 47.09
N SER A 6 -33.86 20.09 47.59
CA SER A 6 -35.31 19.97 47.89
C SER A 6 -36.19 19.62 46.67
N LEU A 7 -36.78 18.41 46.75
CA LEU A 7 -37.89 17.87 45.98
C LEU A 7 -39.17 18.73 46.00
N VAL A 8 -39.92 18.74 44.89
CA VAL A 8 -41.39 18.78 44.91
C VAL A 8 -41.96 17.93 43.75
N GLN A 9 -42.68 16.86 44.11
CA GLN A 9 -43.68 16.18 43.28
C GLN A 9 -44.98 16.99 43.27
N ARG A 10 -45.67 17.10 42.11
CA ARG A 10 -47.14 17.17 42.05
C ARG A 10 -47.68 16.50 40.77
N SER A 11 -48.81 15.84 40.95
CA SER A 11 -49.57 14.99 40.03
C SER A 11 -50.76 15.71 39.38
N HIS A 12 -51.05 15.30 38.13
CA HIS A 12 -52.36 15.21 37.43
C HIS A 12 -53.20 16.49 37.16
N SER A 13 -53.40 16.83 35.87
CA SER A 13 -54.74 16.84 35.22
C SER A 13 -54.69 17.21 33.72
N GLY A 14 -55.34 16.38 32.90
CA GLY A 14 -56.02 16.64 31.61
C GLY A 14 -55.59 17.77 30.68
N TYR A 15 -55.06 17.41 29.51
CA TYR A 15 -55.34 18.16 28.28
C TYR A 15 -55.52 17.18 27.09
N LYS A 16 -56.64 17.34 26.38
CA LYS A 16 -57.12 16.50 25.28
C LYS A 16 -56.89 17.30 23.99
N PRO A 17 -56.16 16.81 22.97
CA PRO A 17 -56.02 17.54 21.71
C PRO A 17 -57.33 17.49 20.91
N PRO A 18 -57.64 18.53 20.11
CA PRO A 18 -58.91 18.64 19.41
C PRO A 18 -59.00 17.71 18.21
N ALA A 19 -60.22 17.22 17.95
CA ALA A 19 -60.59 16.50 16.75
C ALA A 19 -60.70 17.48 15.56
N VAL A 20 -60.03 17.17 14.45
CA VAL A 20 -60.22 17.84 13.17
C VAL A 20 -61.10 16.95 12.29
N ALA A 21 -62.26 17.48 11.91
CA ALA A 21 -63.25 16.85 11.04
C ALA A 21 -62.82 16.89 9.56
N PRO A 22 -63.39 16.05 8.69
CA PRO A 22 -62.85 15.72 7.37
C PRO A 22 -63.28 16.75 6.31
N ALA A 23 -62.38 17.11 5.40
CA ALA A 23 -62.69 17.95 4.25
C ALA A 23 -62.24 17.30 2.93
N GLU A 24 -63.26 16.88 2.18
CA GLU A 24 -63.45 16.86 0.71
C GLU A 24 -62.34 16.41 -0.25
N LYS A 25 -62.72 15.44 -1.10
CA LYS A 25 -61.99 14.95 -2.27
C LYS A 25 -61.91 16.03 -3.36
N PRO A 26 -60.74 16.29 -3.96
CA PRO A 26 -60.67 16.93 -5.26
C PRO A 26 -60.83 15.91 -6.39
N GLN A 27 -61.54 16.36 -7.42
CA GLN A 27 -61.92 15.64 -8.63
C GLN A 27 -60.73 15.28 -9.53
N SER A 28 -60.93 14.21 -10.30
CA SER A 28 -60.06 13.66 -11.33
C SER A 28 -59.74 14.66 -12.46
N THR A 29 -58.47 14.75 -12.84
CA THR A 29 -58.04 15.18 -14.17
C THR A 29 -57.13 14.11 -14.75
N ASP A 30 -57.58 13.52 -15.85
CA ASP A 30 -56.91 12.49 -16.64
C ASP A 30 -55.54 12.93 -17.15
N ALA A 31 -54.50 12.12 -16.89
CA ALA A 31 -53.23 12.14 -17.62
C ALA A 31 -52.55 10.76 -17.56
N PHE A 32 -52.80 9.97 -18.59
CA PHE A 32 -52.00 8.86 -19.13
C PHE A 32 -51.06 8.10 -18.17
N THR A 33 -51.59 7.09 -17.49
CA THR A 33 -50.81 5.98 -16.90
C THR A 33 -50.80 4.84 -17.92
N PRO A 34 -49.67 4.38 -18.47
CA PRO A 34 -49.67 3.11 -19.18
C PRO A 34 -49.87 2.01 -18.14
N ALA A 35 -50.95 1.24 -18.32
CA ALA A 35 -51.29 0.10 -17.49
C ALA A 35 -50.11 -0.90 -17.47
N VAL A 36 -49.56 -1.14 -16.28
CA VAL A 36 -48.71 -2.32 -16.03
C VAL A 36 -49.65 -3.53 -16.06
N PRO A 37 -49.45 -4.51 -16.96
CA PRO A 37 -50.20 -5.75 -16.88
C PRO A 37 -49.79 -6.45 -15.59
N ALA A 38 -50.76 -6.66 -14.69
CA ALA A 38 -50.62 -7.66 -13.64
C ALA A 38 -50.56 -9.01 -14.33
N ASP A 39 -49.36 -9.57 -14.49
CA ASP A 39 -49.19 -10.87 -15.13
C ASP A 39 -48.44 -11.87 -14.25
N LYS A 40 -48.98 -13.10 -14.36
CA LYS A 40 -48.62 -14.36 -13.70
C LYS A 40 -47.10 -14.60 -13.72
N PRO A 41 -46.54 -15.44 -12.81
CA PRO A 41 -45.10 -15.71 -12.75
C PRO A 41 -44.54 -15.93 -14.15
N GLY A 42 -43.77 -14.93 -14.61
CA GLY A 42 -43.42 -14.79 -16.00
C GLY A 42 -42.58 -15.98 -16.47
N LEU A 43 -42.62 -16.24 -17.78
CA LEU A 43 -41.77 -17.21 -18.49
C LEU A 43 -40.29 -17.15 -18.04
N ILE A 44 -39.81 -15.97 -17.62
CA ILE A 44 -38.45 -15.69 -17.13
C ILE A 44 -38.11 -16.52 -15.89
N SER A 45 -39.05 -16.68 -14.94
CA SER A 45 -38.85 -17.52 -13.74
C SER A 45 -38.75 -19.01 -14.04
N ARG A 46 -39.27 -19.46 -15.20
CA ARG A 46 -39.24 -20.85 -15.64
C ARG A 46 -37.97 -21.22 -16.41
N VAL A 47 -37.25 -20.25 -16.96
CA VAL A 47 -35.92 -20.49 -17.57
C VAL A 47 -34.84 -20.56 -16.48
N VAL A 48 -35.02 -19.86 -15.35
CA VAL A 48 -34.03 -19.76 -14.26
C VAL A 48 -34.27 -20.78 -13.15
N SER A 49 -34.91 -21.93 -13.43
CA SER A 49 -35.12 -22.94 -12.37
C SER A 49 -33.82 -23.69 -12.03
N LYS A 50 -33.15 -23.27 -10.95
CA LYS A 50 -32.42 -24.10 -9.96
C LYS A 50 -32.01 -25.50 -10.45
N ALA A 51 -30.90 -25.61 -11.19
CA ALA A 51 -30.03 -26.80 -11.23
C ALA A 51 -28.82 -26.53 -12.13
N LEU A 52 -27.61 -26.57 -11.55
CA LEU A 52 -26.29 -26.62 -12.20
C LEU A 52 -25.93 -25.36 -12.99
N HIS A 53 -24.85 -24.67 -12.59
CA HIS A 53 -24.19 -23.70 -13.46
C HIS A 53 -23.86 -24.42 -14.78
N GLY A 54 -24.60 -24.09 -15.84
CA GLY A 54 -24.22 -24.46 -17.19
C GLY A 54 -22.85 -23.88 -17.50
N SER A 55 -22.23 -24.34 -18.58
CA SER A 55 -21.02 -23.70 -19.09
C SER A 55 -21.23 -22.20 -19.34
N ARG A 56 -20.16 -21.40 -19.36
CA ARG A 56 -20.27 -19.97 -19.74
C ARG A 56 -20.89 -19.79 -21.12
N TRP A 57 -20.74 -20.78 -22.01
CA TRP A 57 -21.44 -20.83 -23.28
C TRP A 57 -22.96 -20.84 -23.12
N THR A 58 -23.50 -21.62 -22.19
CA THR A 58 -24.95 -21.67 -21.93
C THR A 58 -25.45 -20.32 -21.44
N GLU A 59 -24.75 -19.68 -20.49
CA GLU A 59 -25.10 -18.33 -20.02
C GLU A 59 -25.00 -17.28 -21.13
N LEU A 60 -23.98 -17.35 -22.00
CA LEU A 60 -23.90 -16.52 -23.21
C LEU A 60 -25.15 -16.67 -24.08
N GLN A 61 -25.62 -17.91 -24.30
CA GLN A 61 -26.85 -18.14 -25.08
C GLN A 61 -28.07 -17.54 -24.37
N ASP A 62 -28.15 -17.62 -23.04
CA ASP A 62 -29.23 -17.00 -22.27
C ASP A 62 -29.22 -15.48 -22.37
N ILE A 63 -28.04 -14.85 -22.30
CA ILE A 63 -27.87 -13.41 -22.53
C ILE A 63 -28.33 -13.05 -23.95
N LYS A 64 -27.92 -13.82 -24.97
CA LYS A 64 -28.32 -13.58 -26.37
C LYS A 64 -29.81 -13.75 -26.60
N ARG A 65 -30.49 -14.66 -25.89
CA ARG A 65 -31.96 -14.80 -25.93
C ARG A 65 -32.66 -13.52 -25.46
N LEU A 66 -32.01 -12.72 -24.61
CA LEU A 66 -32.52 -11.43 -24.16
C LEU A 66 -32.24 -10.28 -25.13
N ASP A 67 -31.56 -10.46 -26.26
CA ASP A 67 -31.28 -9.38 -27.23
C ASP A 67 -32.56 -8.63 -27.66
N LYS A 68 -33.65 -9.38 -27.92
CA LYS A 68 -34.95 -8.78 -28.29
C LYS A 68 -35.55 -7.98 -27.13
N TRP A 69 -35.45 -8.48 -25.91
CA TRP A 69 -35.90 -7.75 -24.72
C TRP A 69 -35.06 -6.48 -24.52
N ALA A 70 -33.74 -6.59 -24.62
CA ALA A 70 -32.79 -5.50 -24.44
C ALA A 70 -32.97 -4.41 -25.51
N SER A 71 -33.40 -4.76 -26.72
CA SER A 71 -33.65 -3.78 -27.80
C SER A 71 -34.73 -2.75 -27.47
N ASN A 72 -35.59 -3.02 -26.47
CA ASN A 72 -36.63 -2.08 -26.01
C ASN A 72 -36.08 -0.90 -25.19
N PHE A 73 -34.82 -0.97 -24.74
CA PHE A 73 -34.17 0.09 -23.98
C PHE A 73 -33.35 0.97 -24.92
N SER A 74 -33.69 2.26 -24.96
CA SER A 74 -33.01 3.26 -25.79
C SER A 74 -32.85 4.62 -25.10
N THR A 75 -33.58 4.89 -24.02
CA THR A 75 -33.53 6.17 -23.30
C THR A 75 -32.99 6.01 -21.88
N PRO A 76 -32.34 7.04 -21.31
CA PRO A 76 -31.84 6.99 -19.93
C PRO A 76 -32.92 6.63 -18.91
N ALA A 77 -34.17 7.07 -19.10
CA ALA A 77 -35.27 6.76 -18.19
C ALA A 77 -35.62 5.26 -18.17
N GLN A 78 -35.58 4.60 -19.33
CA GLN A 78 -35.86 3.16 -19.43
C GLN A 78 -34.75 2.33 -18.79
N PHE A 79 -33.48 2.66 -19.07
CA PHE A 79 -32.34 1.97 -18.46
C PHE A 79 -32.34 2.14 -16.94
N ARG A 80 -32.54 3.36 -16.43
CA ARG A 80 -32.64 3.64 -15.00
C ARG A 80 -33.78 2.87 -14.33
N ALA A 81 -34.95 2.82 -14.95
CA ALA A 81 -36.08 2.05 -14.42
C ALA A 81 -35.74 0.56 -14.29
N GLN A 82 -35.01 -0.01 -15.25
CA GLN A 82 -34.59 -1.41 -15.17
C GLN A 82 -33.50 -1.64 -14.13
N THR A 83 -32.53 -0.72 -14.01
CA THR A 83 -31.55 -0.76 -12.93
C THR A 83 -32.21 -0.77 -11.55
N GLU A 84 -33.20 0.10 -11.32
CA GLU A 84 -33.94 0.14 -10.06
C GLU A 84 -34.76 -1.15 -9.82
N HIS A 85 -35.29 -1.75 -10.89
CA HIS A 85 -35.93 -3.07 -10.79
C HIS A 85 -34.94 -4.16 -10.33
N LEU A 86 -33.73 -4.20 -10.89
CA LEU A 86 -32.68 -5.15 -10.50
C LEU A 86 -32.22 -4.92 -9.05
N LYS A 87 -32.01 -3.66 -8.64
CA LYS A 87 -31.71 -3.32 -7.23
C LYS A 87 -32.83 -3.77 -6.28
N SER A 88 -34.10 -3.61 -6.68
CA SER A 88 -35.25 -4.08 -5.89
C SER A 88 -35.26 -5.60 -5.73
N ARG A 89 -34.82 -6.37 -6.73
CA ARG A 89 -34.70 -7.83 -6.65
C ARG A 89 -33.61 -8.26 -5.68
N LEU A 90 -32.44 -7.60 -5.71
CA LEU A 90 -31.38 -7.82 -4.71
C LEU A 90 -31.87 -7.51 -3.29
N ALA A 91 -32.60 -6.41 -3.10
CA ALA A 91 -33.19 -6.06 -1.81
C ALA A 91 -34.22 -7.09 -1.29
N LYS A 92 -34.82 -7.89 -2.20
CA LYS A 92 -35.74 -9.00 -1.86
C LYS A 92 -35.01 -10.33 -1.61
N GLY A 93 -33.68 -10.35 -1.68
CA GLY A 93 -32.85 -11.51 -1.35
C GLY A 93 -32.38 -12.35 -2.54
N GLU A 94 -32.61 -11.91 -3.78
CA GLU A 94 -31.94 -12.51 -4.94
C GLU A 94 -30.44 -12.21 -4.91
N SER A 95 -29.61 -13.13 -5.40
CA SER A 95 -28.17 -12.97 -5.49
C SER A 95 -27.75 -12.24 -6.77
N LEU A 96 -26.48 -11.80 -6.85
CA LEU A 96 -25.91 -11.25 -8.08
C LEU A 96 -25.97 -12.27 -9.23
N ASP A 97 -25.77 -13.56 -8.93
CA ASP A 97 -25.86 -14.63 -9.93
C ASP A 97 -27.28 -14.76 -10.51
N ASP A 98 -28.32 -14.64 -9.67
CA ASP A 98 -29.72 -14.74 -10.09
C ASP A 98 -30.13 -13.65 -11.09
N ILE A 99 -29.45 -12.49 -11.06
CA ILE A 99 -29.72 -11.36 -11.94
C ILE A 99 -28.67 -11.16 -13.04
N ARG A 100 -27.57 -11.93 -13.04
CA ARG A 100 -26.40 -11.72 -13.90
C ARG A 100 -26.75 -11.66 -15.39
N VAL A 101 -27.50 -12.64 -15.88
CA VAL A 101 -27.89 -12.73 -17.29
C VAL A 101 -28.64 -11.48 -17.76
N GLU A 102 -29.58 -11.00 -16.94
CA GLU A 102 -30.38 -9.81 -17.24
C GLU A 102 -29.55 -8.53 -17.14
N ALA A 103 -28.71 -8.42 -16.12
CA ALA A 103 -27.81 -7.29 -15.93
C ALA A 103 -26.79 -7.19 -17.08
N TYR A 104 -26.29 -8.32 -17.60
CA TYR A 104 -25.34 -8.36 -18.71
C TYR A 104 -26.01 -7.99 -20.03
N ALA A 105 -27.22 -8.48 -20.29
CA ALA A 105 -27.98 -8.08 -21.47
C ALA A 105 -28.30 -6.57 -21.47
N LEU A 106 -28.68 -6.03 -20.32
CA LEU A 106 -28.98 -4.59 -20.16
C LEU A 106 -27.73 -3.72 -20.32
N SER A 107 -26.62 -4.08 -19.66
CA SER A 107 -25.37 -3.33 -19.74
C SER A 107 -24.72 -3.42 -21.13
N ALA A 108 -24.75 -4.58 -21.78
CA ALA A 108 -24.32 -4.73 -23.18
C ALA A 108 -25.11 -3.81 -24.12
N ARG A 109 -26.42 -3.67 -23.90
CA ARG A 109 -27.26 -2.74 -24.65
C ARG A 109 -26.93 -1.29 -24.34
N ALA A 110 -26.72 -0.92 -23.09
CA ALA A 110 -26.33 0.44 -22.71
C ALA A 110 -24.99 0.82 -23.35
N THR A 111 -24.00 -0.09 -23.33
CA THR A 111 -22.73 0.07 -24.04
C THR A 111 -22.92 0.29 -25.53
N GLN A 112 -23.79 -0.50 -26.18
CA GLN A 112 -24.10 -0.32 -27.59
C GLN A 112 -24.73 1.05 -27.89
N VAL A 113 -25.64 1.51 -27.04
CA VAL A 113 -26.30 2.82 -27.22
C VAL A 113 -25.32 3.96 -26.99
N ALA A 114 -24.46 3.86 -25.98
CA ALA A 114 -23.49 4.89 -25.62
C ALA A 114 -22.34 5.02 -26.63
N THR A 115 -21.80 3.89 -27.08
CA THR A 115 -20.55 3.85 -27.86
C THR A 115 -20.75 3.50 -29.33
N GLY A 116 -21.93 3.01 -29.71
CA GLY A 116 -22.18 2.41 -31.02
C GLY A 116 -21.62 0.98 -31.17
N MET A 117 -20.89 0.47 -30.19
CA MET A 117 -20.24 -0.83 -30.23
C MET A 117 -21.07 -1.89 -29.49
N LYS A 118 -21.57 -2.90 -30.20
CA LYS A 118 -22.19 -4.07 -29.56
C LYS A 118 -21.08 -5.00 -29.05
N PRO A 119 -21.11 -5.42 -27.77
CA PRO A 119 -20.15 -6.41 -27.29
C PRO A 119 -20.20 -7.71 -28.12
N TYR A 120 -19.02 -8.24 -28.45
CA TYR A 120 -18.87 -9.54 -29.09
C TYR A 120 -19.07 -10.68 -28.10
N ASP A 121 -19.32 -11.89 -28.63
CA ASP A 121 -19.50 -13.10 -27.81
C ASP A 121 -18.29 -13.34 -26.89
N CYS A 122 -17.05 -13.13 -27.37
CA CYS A 122 -15.83 -13.25 -26.55
C CYS A 122 -15.81 -12.26 -25.39
N GLN A 123 -16.28 -11.03 -25.59
CA GLN A 123 -16.34 -10.00 -24.55
C GLN A 123 -17.38 -10.36 -23.50
N VAL A 124 -18.54 -10.92 -23.90
CA VAL A 124 -19.53 -11.43 -22.93
C VAL A 124 -18.97 -12.60 -22.13
N LEU A 125 -18.25 -13.53 -22.77
CA LEU A 125 -17.56 -14.64 -22.09
C LEU A 125 -16.50 -14.15 -21.10
N GLY A 126 -15.70 -13.16 -21.50
CA GLY A 126 -14.74 -12.48 -20.61
C GLY A 126 -15.45 -11.86 -19.42
N GLY A 127 -16.55 -11.13 -19.66
CA GLY A 127 -17.39 -10.57 -18.60
C GLY A 127 -17.90 -11.64 -17.64
N LEU A 128 -18.30 -12.82 -18.13
CA LEU A 128 -18.78 -13.92 -17.29
C LEU A 128 -17.67 -14.51 -16.42
N ALA A 129 -16.44 -14.61 -16.93
CA ALA A 129 -15.27 -15.01 -16.13
C ALA A 129 -14.99 -13.97 -15.03
N LEU A 130 -14.92 -12.70 -15.39
CA LEU A 130 -14.70 -11.60 -14.43
C LEU A 130 -15.78 -11.54 -13.35
N GLY A 131 -17.05 -11.69 -13.75
CA GLY A 131 -18.18 -11.71 -12.82
C GLY A 131 -18.19 -12.90 -11.86
N SER A 132 -17.34 -13.91 -12.09
CA SER A 132 -17.23 -15.12 -11.28
C SER A 132 -15.93 -15.17 -10.46
N ASN A 133 -15.27 -14.03 -10.22
CA ASN A 133 -14.00 -13.94 -9.49
C ASN A 133 -12.85 -14.73 -10.16
N GLU A 134 -12.78 -14.71 -11.49
CA GLU A 134 -11.69 -15.32 -12.24
C GLU A 134 -10.87 -14.29 -13.00
N ILE A 135 -9.73 -14.73 -13.52
CA ILE A 135 -8.95 -13.97 -14.48
C ILE A 135 -9.39 -14.33 -15.90
N ALA A 136 -9.82 -13.34 -16.67
CA ALA A 136 -10.10 -13.50 -18.10
C ALA A 136 -8.83 -13.22 -18.91
N GLU A 137 -8.24 -14.27 -19.51
CA GLU A 137 -7.18 -14.06 -20.50
C GLU A 137 -7.81 -13.68 -21.84
N MET A 138 -7.65 -12.41 -22.20
CA MET A 138 -8.16 -11.81 -23.43
C MET A 138 -7.01 -11.12 -24.17
N MET A 139 -6.78 -11.50 -25.42
CA MET A 139 -5.72 -10.93 -26.25
C MET A 139 -5.85 -9.40 -26.37
N THR A 140 -4.73 -8.71 -26.46
CA THR A 140 -4.71 -7.26 -26.68
C THR A 140 -5.49 -6.91 -27.95
N GLY A 141 -6.41 -5.95 -27.85
CA GLY A 141 -7.29 -5.55 -28.96
C GLY A 141 -8.66 -6.25 -28.98
N GLU A 142 -8.90 -7.28 -28.15
CA GLU A 142 -10.22 -7.92 -28.03
C GLU A 142 -11.26 -7.06 -27.25
N GLY A 143 -10.86 -5.88 -26.76
CA GLY A 143 -11.76 -4.92 -26.10
C GLY A 143 -12.02 -5.23 -24.61
N LYS A 144 -10.94 -5.34 -23.83
CA LYS A 144 -10.96 -5.48 -22.36
C LYS A 144 -11.78 -4.38 -21.66
N THR A 145 -11.56 -3.12 -22.03
CA THR A 145 -12.29 -1.96 -21.50
C THR A 145 -13.81 -2.08 -21.70
N LEU A 146 -14.26 -2.49 -22.88
CA LEU A 146 -15.68 -2.68 -23.18
C LEU A 146 -16.27 -3.89 -22.43
N THR A 147 -15.47 -4.95 -22.27
CA THR A 147 -15.83 -6.15 -21.50
C THR A 147 -16.08 -5.84 -20.03
N ALA A 148 -15.27 -4.95 -19.44
CA ALA A 148 -15.34 -4.58 -18.02
C ALA A 148 -16.69 -3.97 -17.59
N VAL A 149 -17.44 -3.35 -18.51
CA VAL A 149 -18.72 -2.70 -18.19
C VAL A 149 -19.71 -3.69 -17.55
N MET A 150 -19.80 -4.91 -18.07
CA MET A 150 -20.74 -5.93 -17.59
C MET A 150 -20.51 -6.33 -16.11
N PRO A 151 -19.31 -6.82 -15.72
CA PRO A 151 -19.06 -7.22 -14.34
C PRO A 151 -19.02 -6.03 -13.37
N LEU A 152 -18.55 -4.84 -13.80
CA LEU A 152 -18.59 -3.63 -12.98
C LEU A 152 -20.03 -3.21 -12.68
N TYR A 153 -20.89 -3.19 -13.70
CA TYR A 153 -22.31 -2.87 -13.54
C TYR A 153 -23.00 -3.86 -12.59
N LEU A 154 -22.78 -5.17 -12.80
CA LEU A 154 -23.38 -6.21 -11.97
C LEU A 154 -23.03 -6.01 -10.49
N HIS A 155 -21.75 -5.83 -10.16
CA HIS A 155 -21.33 -5.67 -8.77
C HIS A 155 -21.74 -4.30 -8.19
N ALA A 156 -21.75 -3.24 -9.02
CA ALA A 156 -22.23 -1.93 -8.60
C ALA A 156 -23.72 -1.93 -8.18
N LEU A 157 -24.55 -2.83 -8.71
CA LEU A 157 -25.96 -2.98 -8.29
C LEU A 157 -26.12 -3.32 -6.80
N ALA A 158 -25.08 -3.86 -6.15
CA ALA A 158 -25.09 -4.11 -4.70
C ALA A 158 -25.04 -2.83 -3.86
N GLY A 159 -24.76 -1.66 -4.46
CA GLY A 159 -24.65 -0.37 -3.76
C GLY A 159 -23.43 -0.26 -2.84
N LYS A 160 -22.47 -1.18 -2.97
CA LYS A 160 -21.23 -1.23 -2.18
C LYS A 160 -19.99 -0.76 -2.95
N GLY A 161 -20.15 -0.46 -4.25
CA GLY A 161 -19.06 0.00 -5.10
C GLY A 161 -18.31 -1.07 -5.86
N ALA A 162 -17.85 -0.70 -7.05
CA ALA A 162 -16.97 -1.52 -7.88
C ALA A 162 -15.74 -0.71 -8.28
N HIS A 163 -14.54 -1.26 -8.04
CA HIS A 163 -13.28 -0.61 -8.38
C HIS A 163 -12.69 -1.25 -9.64
N LEU A 164 -12.39 -0.44 -10.66
CA LEU A 164 -11.49 -0.83 -11.75
C LEU A 164 -10.10 -0.29 -11.43
N VAL A 165 -9.13 -1.20 -11.35
CA VAL A 165 -7.74 -0.88 -11.01
C VAL A 165 -6.88 -1.13 -12.24
N THR A 166 -6.10 -0.13 -12.64
CA THR A 166 -5.13 -0.24 -13.74
C THR A 166 -3.76 0.27 -13.27
N VAL A 167 -2.75 0.22 -14.14
CA VAL A 167 -1.35 0.49 -13.80
C VAL A 167 -1.00 1.97 -13.77
N ASN A 168 -1.76 2.83 -14.45
CA ASN A 168 -1.45 4.27 -14.50
C ASN A 168 -2.67 5.19 -14.61
N ASP A 169 -2.46 6.44 -14.18
CA ASP A 169 -3.50 7.45 -14.07
C ASP A 169 -4.14 7.80 -15.43
N THR A 170 -3.36 7.78 -16.51
CA THR A 170 -3.87 8.11 -17.85
C THR A 170 -4.86 7.06 -18.36
N LEU A 171 -4.56 5.77 -18.17
CA LEU A 171 -5.48 4.69 -18.50
C LEU A 171 -6.74 4.76 -17.64
N ALA A 172 -6.59 4.98 -16.33
CA ALA A 172 -7.72 5.11 -15.42
C ALA A 172 -8.68 6.23 -15.83
N GLN A 173 -8.14 7.41 -16.16
CA GLN A 173 -8.93 8.55 -16.63
C GLN A 173 -9.57 8.31 -17.99
N ARG A 174 -8.80 7.80 -18.97
CA ARG A 174 -9.29 7.53 -20.32
C ARG A 174 -10.45 6.55 -20.29
N ASP A 175 -10.26 5.40 -19.63
CA ASP A 175 -11.27 4.34 -19.63
C ASP A 175 -12.52 4.76 -18.84
N ALA A 176 -12.36 5.55 -17.77
CA ALA A 176 -13.48 6.18 -17.09
C ALA A 176 -14.27 7.10 -18.02
N GLN A 177 -13.59 7.98 -18.77
CA GLN A 177 -14.24 8.91 -19.71
C GLN A 177 -14.93 8.19 -20.86
N GLU A 178 -14.30 7.16 -21.41
CA GLU A 178 -14.85 6.39 -22.52
C GLU A 178 -16.10 5.60 -22.10
N MET A 179 -16.10 4.98 -20.92
CA MET A 179 -17.18 4.09 -20.48
C MET A 179 -18.22 4.79 -19.60
N ALA A 180 -17.96 5.98 -19.06
CA ALA A 180 -18.93 6.73 -18.26
C ALA A 180 -20.31 6.88 -18.93
N PRO A 181 -20.44 7.21 -20.23
CA PRO A 181 -21.75 7.33 -20.86
C PRO A 181 -22.59 6.04 -20.79
N ALA A 182 -21.96 4.85 -20.82
CA ALA A 182 -22.66 3.58 -20.69
C ALA A 182 -23.20 3.38 -19.26
N PHE A 183 -22.40 3.68 -18.25
CA PHE A 183 -22.81 3.62 -16.85
C PHE A 183 -23.86 4.68 -16.50
N GLU A 184 -23.73 5.89 -17.01
CA GLU A 184 -24.69 6.99 -16.79
C GLU A 184 -26.06 6.69 -17.38
N LEU A 185 -26.11 6.04 -18.56
CA LEU A 185 -27.37 5.51 -19.12
C LEU A 185 -28.02 4.54 -18.15
N LEU A 186 -27.24 3.62 -17.56
CA LEU A 186 -27.68 2.67 -16.56
C LEU A 186 -28.04 3.31 -15.20
N GLY A 187 -27.81 4.61 -15.03
CA GLY A 187 -28.06 5.31 -13.76
C GLY A 187 -26.98 5.09 -12.70
N MET A 188 -25.78 4.73 -13.12
CA MET A 188 -24.63 4.56 -12.25
C MET A 188 -23.72 5.77 -12.33
N SER A 189 -23.17 6.17 -11.18
CA SER A 189 -22.15 7.20 -11.06
C SER A 189 -20.75 6.62 -11.29
N VAL A 190 -19.89 7.40 -11.96
CA VAL A 190 -18.50 7.01 -12.24
C VAL A 190 -17.57 8.06 -11.65
N GLY A 191 -16.58 7.63 -10.89
CA GLY A 191 -15.54 8.48 -10.30
C GLY A 191 -14.15 8.00 -10.66
N THR A 192 -13.17 8.90 -10.55
CA THR A 192 -11.74 8.56 -10.65
C THR A 192 -11.04 8.88 -9.33
N VAL A 193 -10.08 8.04 -8.92
CA VAL A 193 -9.23 8.27 -7.74
C VAL A 193 -7.77 8.07 -8.12
N LEU A 194 -6.98 9.12 -7.96
CA LEU A 194 -5.56 9.17 -8.38
C LEU A 194 -4.68 9.68 -7.23
N GLU A 195 -3.36 9.44 -7.29
CA GLU A 195 -2.46 9.72 -6.16
C GLU A 195 -2.47 11.19 -5.71
N GLY A 196 -2.52 12.14 -6.67
CA GLY A 196 -2.41 13.58 -6.42
C GLY A 196 -3.71 14.29 -6.03
N MET A 197 -4.82 13.58 -5.91
CA MET A 197 -6.11 14.17 -5.54
C MET A 197 -6.18 14.52 -4.05
N THR A 198 -6.95 15.56 -3.73
CA THR A 198 -7.27 15.94 -2.36
C THR A 198 -8.13 14.87 -1.67
N PRO A 199 -8.12 14.75 -0.33
CA PRO A 199 -9.00 13.82 0.38
C PRO A 199 -10.48 14.00 0.04
N GLU A 200 -10.92 15.22 -0.23
CA GLU A 200 -12.30 15.56 -0.63
C GLU A 200 -12.64 14.97 -2.00
N GLU A 201 -11.78 15.16 -2.99
CA GLU A 201 -11.94 14.58 -4.32
C GLU A 201 -11.91 13.05 -4.27
N LYS A 202 -11.02 12.47 -3.44
CA LYS A 202 -10.94 11.03 -3.26
C LYS A 202 -12.21 10.46 -2.63
N ARG A 203 -12.75 11.09 -1.59
CA ARG A 203 -14.05 10.71 -1.00
C ARG A 203 -15.16 10.75 -2.04
N ALA A 204 -15.20 11.78 -2.87
CA ALA A 204 -16.18 11.88 -3.95
C ALA A 204 -16.00 10.75 -4.99
N GLY A 205 -14.76 10.44 -5.38
CA GLY A 205 -14.44 9.36 -6.33
C GLY A 205 -14.78 7.97 -5.79
N TYR A 206 -14.51 7.70 -4.51
CA TYR A 206 -14.92 6.45 -3.85
C TYR A 206 -16.40 6.37 -3.53
N ALA A 207 -17.13 7.49 -3.47
CA ALA A 207 -18.57 7.48 -3.29
C ALA A 207 -19.34 7.06 -4.55
N SER A 208 -18.74 7.17 -5.74
CA SER A 208 -19.34 6.73 -7.00
C SER A 208 -19.61 5.23 -7.05
N ASP A 209 -20.64 4.80 -7.76
CA ASP A 209 -20.98 3.38 -7.93
C ASP A 209 -19.82 2.58 -8.56
N ILE A 210 -19.13 3.20 -9.53
CA ILE A 210 -17.90 2.70 -10.15
C ILE A 210 -16.76 3.68 -9.89
N THR A 211 -15.62 3.19 -9.42
CA THR A 211 -14.40 3.98 -9.23
C THR A 211 -13.28 3.43 -10.10
N TYR A 212 -12.74 4.26 -10.99
CA TYR A 212 -11.52 3.97 -11.74
C TYR A 212 -10.31 4.51 -10.96
N THR A 213 -9.29 3.69 -10.78
CA THR A 213 -8.13 4.06 -9.96
C THR A 213 -6.88 3.30 -10.39
N THR A 214 -5.76 3.63 -9.77
CA THR A 214 -4.52 2.87 -9.90
C THR A 214 -4.27 2.02 -8.68
N ASP A 215 -3.54 0.94 -8.89
CA ASP A 215 -3.09 0.02 -7.86
C ASP A 215 -2.34 0.74 -6.71
N ARG A 216 -1.51 1.72 -7.06
CA ARG A 216 -0.80 2.54 -6.09
C ARG A 216 -1.72 3.51 -5.35
N ALA A 217 -2.59 4.25 -6.06
CA ALA A 217 -3.50 5.20 -5.42
C ALA A 217 -4.39 4.50 -4.39
N ILE A 218 -5.03 3.39 -4.80
CA ILE A 218 -5.92 2.64 -3.93
C ILE A 218 -5.20 1.99 -2.74
N GLY A 219 -3.99 1.47 -2.94
CA GLY A 219 -3.23 0.86 -1.86
C GLY A 219 -2.67 1.89 -0.87
N PHE A 220 -2.22 3.06 -1.34
CA PHE A 220 -1.80 4.14 -0.44
C PHE A 220 -2.97 4.76 0.32
N ASP A 221 -4.12 4.92 -0.31
CA ASP A 221 -5.30 5.42 0.38
C ASP A 221 -5.77 4.45 1.46
N TYR A 222 -5.68 3.15 1.21
CA TYR A 222 -5.89 2.13 2.24
C TYR A 222 -4.93 2.27 3.42
N LEU A 223 -3.64 2.46 3.16
CA LEU A 223 -2.65 2.66 4.23
C LEU A 223 -2.91 3.96 5.01
N ARG A 224 -3.27 5.06 4.34
CA ARG A 224 -3.62 6.34 4.99
C ARG A 224 -4.85 6.19 5.88
N ASP A 225 -5.90 5.53 5.40
CA ASP A 225 -7.15 5.31 6.13
C ASP A 225 -6.96 4.45 7.39
N ARG A 226 -5.94 3.58 7.42
CA ARG A 226 -5.56 2.80 8.60
C ARG A 226 -4.78 3.60 9.65
N THR A 227 -4.14 4.69 9.23
CA THR A 227 -3.44 5.64 10.11
C THR A 227 -4.30 6.83 10.53
N ALA A 228 -5.49 6.98 9.93
CA ALA A 228 -6.44 8.03 10.22
C ALA A 228 -6.91 8.00 11.69
N LYS A 229 -7.01 9.17 12.30
CA LYS A 229 -7.39 9.33 13.72
C LYS A 229 -8.91 9.35 13.90
N SER A 230 -9.66 9.69 12.86
CA SER A 230 -11.12 9.69 12.87
C SER A 230 -11.71 9.08 11.59
N SER A 231 -13.02 8.79 11.62
CA SER A 231 -13.75 8.28 10.46
C SER A 231 -13.83 9.26 9.31
N GLU A 232 -13.87 10.57 9.60
CA GLU A 232 -14.05 11.65 8.63
C GLU A 232 -12.78 11.88 7.79
N GLU A 233 -11.63 11.48 8.33
CA GLU A 233 -10.34 11.53 7.62
C GLU A 233 -10.22 10.43 6.56
N LYS A 234 -11.02 9.35 6.66
CA LYS A 234 -10.98 8.25 5.71
C LYS A 234 -11.56 8.66 4.37
N VAL A 235 -10.97 8.11 3.30
CA VAL A 235 -11.44 8.37 1.93
C VAL A 235 -12.11 7.17 1.29
N GLN A 236 -11.76 5.94 1.69
CA GLN A 236 -12.30 4.71 1.13
C GLN A 236 -13.60 4.29 1.81
N ARG A 237 -14.43 3.63 1.02
CA ARG A 237 -15.51 2.76 1.50
C ARG A 237 -14.98 1.36 1.79
N GLU A 238 -15.84 0.53 2.40
CA GLU A 238 -15.54 -0.89 2.58
C GLU A 238 -15.27 -1.59 1.23
N PRO A 239 -14.18 -2.37 1.10
CA PRO A 239 -13.89 -3.13 -0.12
C PRO A 239 -15.01 -4.10 -0.49
N PHE A 240 -15.39 -4.15 -1.77
CA PHE A 240 -16.45 -5.04 -2.25
C PHE A 240 -16.05 -5.81 -3.51
N TYR A 241 -15.89 -5.12 -4.64
CA TYR A 241 -15.42 -5.71 -5.89
C TYR A 241 -14.23 -4.93 -6.46
N ALA A 242 -13.17 -5.65 -6.82
CA ALA A 242 -12.04 -5.11 -7.58
C ALA A 242 -11.85 -5.89 -8.87
N LEU A 243 -11.84 -5.18 -9.99
CA LEU A 243 -11.49 -5.68 -11.30
C LEU A 243 -10.13 -5.09 -11.70
N ILE A 244 -9.12 -5.96 -11.82
CA ILE A 244 -7.75 -5.56 -12.13
C ILE A 244 -7.50 -5.67 -13.65
N ASP A 245 -7.27 -4.56 -14.32
CA ASP A 245 -6.76 -4.53 -15.69
C ASP A 245 -5.24 -4.75 -15.69
N GLU A 246 -4.73 -5.43 -16.72
CA GLU A 246 -3.35 -5.94 -16.80
C GLU A 246 -2.92 -6.62 -15.48
N VAL A 247 -3.69 -7.64 -15.10
CA VAL A 247 -3.59 -8.30 -13.78
C VAL A 247 -2.22 -8.89 -13.48
N ASP A 248 -1.46 -9.30 -14.49
CA ASP A 248 -0.07 -9.74 -14.35
C ASP A 248 0.87 -8.61 -13.97
N GLU A 249 0.73 -7.44 -14.60
CA GLU A 249 1.52 -6.26 -14.24
C GLU A 249 1.22 -5.82 -12.80
N VAL A 250 -0.06 -5.72 -12.43
CA VAL A 250 -0.47 -5.24 -11.10
C VAL A 250 -0.21 -6.27 -9.98
N LEU A 251 -0.66 -7.52 -10.15
CA LEU A 251 -0.67 -8.50 -9.06
C LEU A 251 0.61 -9.34 -8.98
N LEU A 252 1.49 -9.29 -9.98
CA LEU A 252 2.77 -10.01 -9.96
C LEU A 252 3.96 -9.06 -10.06
N ASP A 253 4.04 -8.21 -11.08
CA ASP A 253 5.22 -7.37 -11.30
C ASP A 253 5.34 -6.21 -10.30
N GLU A 254 4.30 -5.41 -10.13
CA GLU A 254 4.24 -4.34 -9.11
C GLU A 254 4.22 -4.92 -7.68
N ALA A 255 3.64 -6.11 -7.52
CA ALA A 255 3.53 -6.80 -6.24
C ALA A 255 4.88 -7.26 -5.64
N ARG A 256 6.00 -7.15 -6.37
CA ARG A 256 7.34 -7.52 -5.88
C ARG A 256 7.81 -6.65 -4.73
N THR A 257 7.35 -5.40 -4.66
CA THR A 257 7.71 -4.47 -3.59
C THR A 257 6.47 -4.11 -2.78
N PRO A 258 6.49 -4.17 -1.44
CA PRO A 258 5.37 -3.73 -0.65
C PRO A 258 5.11 -2.23 -0.83
N LEU A 259 3.85 -1.83 -0.71
CA LEU A 259 3.49 -0.42 -0.55
C LEU A 259 3.91 0.04 0.84
N ILE A 260 4.62 1.16 0.90
CA ILE A 260 5.14 1.73 2.15
C ILE A 260 4.83 3.21 2.19
N ILE A 261 4.09 3.67 3.20
CA ILE A 261 4.01 5.09 3.53
C ILE A 261 5.13 5.39 4.51
N SER A 262 6.03 6.26 4.09
CA SER A 262 7.04 6.81 4.99
C SER A 262 6.61 8.16 5.52
N GLY A 263 6.82 8.36 6.81
CA GLY A 263 6.75 9.68 7.42
C GLY A 263 8.09 10.38 7.30
N THR A 264 8.05 11.71 7.25
CA THR A 264 9.19 12.49 7.71
C THR A 264 9.31 12.25 9.21
N GLY A 265 10.42 11.66 9.65
CA GLY A 265 10.83 11.66 11.04
C GLY A 265 10.93 13.09 11.57
N GLU A 266 11.15 13.22 12.88
CA GLU A 266 11.38 14.52 13.52
C GLU A 266 12.38 15.35 12.70
N GLN A 267 12.17 16.68 12.68
CA GLN A 267 13.04 17.62 11.98
C GLN A 267 14.51 17.34 12.31
N ALA A 268 15.43 17.71 11.41
CA ALA A 268 16.85 17.73 11.71
C ALA A 268 17.06 18.43 13.05
N SER A 269 17.29 17.63 14.09
CA SER A 269 17.29 18.12 15.44
C SER A 269 18.60 18.87 15.63
N GLU A 270 18.56 20.07 16.22
CA GLU A 270 19.77 20.76 16.72
C GLU A 270 20.61 19.81 17.59
N GLU A 271 19.97 18.80 18.20
CA GLU A 271 20.61 17.72 18.94
C GLU A 271 21.66 16.95 18.12
N TYR A 272 21.50 16.75 16.81
CA TYR A 272 22.55 16.07 16.03
C TYR A 272 23.84 16.89 15.98
N HIS A 273 23.73 18.22 15.80
CA HIS A 273 24.90 19.09 15.86
C HIS A 273 25.45 19.18 17.28
N ARG A 274 24.57 19.30 18.27
CA ARG A 274 24.96 19.34 19.69
C ARG A 274 25.76 18.10 20.11
N PHE A 275 25.27 16.90 19.75
CA PHE A 275 25.99 15.67 20.06
C PHE A 275 27.22 15.48 19.18
N ASP A 276 27.23 15.96 17.95
CA ASP A 276 28.43 15.97 17.11
C ASP A 276 29.56 16.78 17.78
N ASP A 277 29.25 18.01 18.22
CA ASP A 277 30.19 18.89 18.92
C ASP A 277 30.71 18.25 20.22
N ILE A 278 29.82 17.66 21.04
CA ILE A 278 30.21 17.01 22.30
C ILE A 278 31.11 15.78 22.05
N ILE A 279 30.77 14.97 21.04
CA ILE A 279 31.48 13.72 20.77
C ILE A 279 32.84 13.97 20.09
N GLU A 280 32.99 15.05 19.31
CA GLU A 280 34.27 15.42 18.67
C GLU A 280 35.41 15.58 19.70
N ASP A 281 35.10 16.06 20.90
CA ASP A 281 36.06 16.26 21.99
C ASP A 281 36.44 14.98 22.74
N LEU A 282 35.67 13.90 22.57
CA LEU A 282 35.91 12.65 23.29
C LEU A 282 37.15 11.92 22.76
N LYS A 283 37.90 11.32 23.68
CA LYS A 283 39.13 10.60 23.37
C LYS A 283 38.86 9.10 23.34
N PRO A 284 39.05 8.43 22.19
CA PRO A 284 38.94 6.98 22.14
C PRO A 284 39.90 6.34 23.14
N GLY A 285 39.50 5.21 23.75
CA GLY A 285 40.27 4.48 24.75
C GLY A 285 40.39 5.15 26.13
N ILE A 286 39.80 6.33 26.31
CA ILE A 286 39.65 6.99 27.61
C ILE A 286 38.19 7.25 27.88
N ASP A 287 37.54 7.96 26.96
CA ASP A 287 36.17 8.42 27.10
C ASP A 287 35.19 7.43 26.46
N TYR A 288 35.61 6.67 25.44
CA TYR A 288 34.78 5.64 24.82
C TYR A 288 35.59 4.46 24.26
N PHE A 289 34.90 3.35 24.05
CA PHE A 289 35.41 2.11 23.51
C PHE A 289 34.77 1.74 22.17
N VAL A 290 35.50 1.00 21.33
CA VAL A 290 35.11 0.63 19.96
C VAL A 290 35.45 -0.82 19.65
N ASP A 291 34.46 -1.62 19.25
CA ASP A 291 34.67 -2.92 18.61
C ASP A 291 34.30 -2.81 17.13
N ARG A 292 35.32 -2.82 16.26
CA ARG A 292 35.14 -2.68 14.81
C ARG A 292 34.63 -3.95 14.14
N GLU A 293 34.88 -5.13 14.72
CA GLU A 293 34.36 -6.40 14.19
C GLU A 293 32.85 -6.51 14.47
N ALA A 294 32.43 -6.10 15.66
CA ALA A 294 31.02 -6.05 16.04
C ALA A 294 30.29 -4.81 15.51
N GLY A 295 31.02 -3.78 15.06
CA GLY A 295 30.44 -2.52 14.57
C GLY A 295 29.79 -1.69 15.68
N THR A 296 30.33 -1.77 16.90
CA THR A 296 29.77 -1.14 18.10
C THR A 296 30.75 -0.17 18.76
N ALA A 297 30.22 0.93 19.30
CA ALA A 297 30.98 1.88 20.12
C ALA A 297 30.14 2.29 21.34
N TRP A 298 30.78 2.46 22.50
CA TRP A 298 30.11 2.77 23.76
C TRP A 298 30.97 3.68 24.64
N LEU A 299 30.35 4.49 25.50
CA LEU A 299 31.08 5.38 26.40
C LEU A 299 31.70 4.60 27.57
N SER A 300 32.80 5.11 28.10
CA SER A 300 33.30 4.79 29.44
C SER A 300 32.53 5.58 30.50
N GLU A 301 32.76 5.31 31.79
CA GLU A 301 32.25 6.18 32.86
C GLU A 301 32.69 7.65 32.71
N LEU A 302 33.93 7.90 32.23
CA LEU A 302 34.46 9.27 32.08
C LEU A 302 33.85 10.00 30.90
N GLY A 303 33.67 9.31 29.78
CA GLY A 303 32.99 9.88 28.62
C GLY A 303 31.52 10.13 28.91
N MET A 304 30.89 9.23 29.67
CA MET A 304 29.52 9.42 30.14
C MET A 304 29.39 10.66 31.04
N GLU A 305 30.28 10.81 32.02
CA GLU A 305 30.34 12.01 32.88
C GLU A 305 30.61 13.29 32.07
N TYR A 306 31.50 13.24 31.07
CA TYR A 306 31.75 14.37 30.17
C TYR A 306 30.49 14.78 29.40
N VAL A 307 29.82 13.81 28.76
CA VAL A 307 28.61 14.06 27.97
C VAL A 307 27.51 14.65 28.86
N GLU A 308 27.27 14.11 30.05
CA GLU A 308 26.27 14.68 30.96
C GLU A 308 26.60 16.10 31.43
N ASN A 309 27.87 16.39 31.69
CA ASN A 309 28.30 17.73 32.10
C ASN A 309 28.03 18.75 30.98
N GLU A 310 28.33 18.41 29.72
CA GLU A 310 28.06 19.27 28.57
C GLU A 310 26.55 19.41 28.27
N LEU A 311 25.75 18.36 28.53
CA LEU A 311 24.31 18.38 28.27
C LEU A 311 23.50 19.11 29.34
N TYR A 312 23.79 18.89 30.61
CA TYR A 312 22.95 19.35 31.73
C TYR A 312 23.62 20.42 32.58
N GLY A 313 24.87 20.78 32.29
CA GLY A 313 25.59 21.81 33.04
C GLY A 313 25.80 21.42 34.50
N GLN A 314 25.74 20.13 34.85
CA GLN A 314 26.29 19.68 36.12
C GLN A 314 27.80 19.88 36.02
N SER A 315 28.28 21.03 36.47
CA SER A 315 29.69 21.28 36.55
C SER A 315 30.25 20.27 37.55
N LEU A 316 31.02 19.30 37.08
CA LEU A 316 32.16 18.83 37.86
C LEU A 316 32.93 20.10 38.22
N ASP A 317 32.80 20.58 39.45
CA ASP A 317 33.45 21.81 39.86
C ASP A 317 34.95 21.53 39.86
N ARG A 318 35.64 21.91 38.78
CA ARG A 318 37.09 21.75 38.64
C ARG A 318 37.85 22.60 39.67
N LYS A 319 37.16 23.44 40.45
CA LYS A 319 37.70 24.16 41.61
C LYS A 319 37.50 23.40 42.93
N ASP A 320 36.67 22.36 42.98
CA ASP A 320 36.57 21.44 44.11
C ASP A 320 37.70 20.39 44.05
N PRO A 321 38.68 20.44 44.95
CA PRO A 321 39.79 19.50 44.98
C PRO A 321 39.36 18.05 45.21
N GLN A 322 38.21 17.79 45.84
CA GLN A 322 37.74 16.44 46.13
C GLN A 322 37.08 15.79 44.92
N ALA A 323 36.18 16.51 44.23
CA ALA A 323 35.63 16.07 42.95
C ALA A 323 36.72 15.87 41.90
N LEU A 324 37.67 16.81 41.79
CA LEU A 324 38.83 16.70 40.89
C LEU A 324 39.75 15.52 41.26
N ALA A 325 39.94 15.24 42.55
CA ALA A 325 40.73 14.09 43.02
C ALA A 325 40.00 12.75 42.87
N GLN A 326 38.67 12.70 42.90
CA GLN A 326 37.89 11.50 42.54
C GLN A 326 37.95 11.24 41.05
N TYR A 327 37.77 12.27 40.21
CA TYR A 327 37.97 12.22 38.77
C TYR A 327 39.38 11.74 38.41
N HIS A 328 40.43 12.31 39.02
CA HIS A 328 41.81 11.86 38.81
C HIS A 328 42.09 10.45 39.33
N ARG A 329 41.37 9.97 40.35
CA ARG A 329 41.45 8.58 40.82
C ARG A 329 40.78 7.60 39.85
N LYS A 330 39.56 7.88 39.39
CA LYS A 330 38.86 7.10 38.35
C LYS A 330 39.64 7.09 37.04
N ALA A 331 40.07 8.26 36.57
CA ALA A 331 40.90 8.41 35.38
C ALA A 331 42.32 7.87 35.54
N GLY A 332 42.82 7.75 36.76
CA GLY A 332 44.10 7.11 37.09
C GLY A 332 44.01 5.58 37.03
N ALA A 333 42.90 5.01 37.51
CA ALA A 333 42.58 3.59 37.39
C ALA A 333 42.46 3.18 35.91
N ILE A 334 41.71 3.94 35.11
CA ILE A 334 41.54 3.72 33.66
C ILE A 334 42.86 3.97 32.90
N ARG A 335 43.68 4.96 33.31
CA ARG A 335 45.03 5.19 32.73
C ARG A 335 46.04 4.10 33.04
N SER A 336 45.86 3.34 34.12
CA SER A 336 46.72 2.19 34.42
C SER A 336 46.48 1.04 33.43
N GLU A 337 45.30 1.00 32.80
CA GLU A 337 44.93 0.10 31.69
C GLU A 337 45.25 0.71 30.30
N GLY A 338 45.25 2.04 30.15
CA GLY A 338 45.51 2.76 28.88
C GLY A 338 46.98 2.79 28.37
N LYS A 339 47.92 2.08 28.99
CA LYS A 339 49.31 1.99 28.51
C LYS A 339 49.42 1.25 27.18
N SER A 340 48.61 0.21 26.98
CA SER A 340 48.52 -0.53 25.73
C SER A 340 47.94 0.34 24.61
N TYR A 341 47.02 1.24 24.94
CA TYR A 341 46.35 2.13 23.98
C TYR A 341 47.24 3.26 23.42
N ARG A 342 48.13 3.86 24.23
CA ARG A 342 49.15 4.81 23.71
C ARG A 342 50.07 4.16 22.68
N ALA A 343 50.42 2.89 22.88
CA ALA A 343 51.22 2.13 21.92
C ALA A 343 50.47 1.86 20.59
N LEU A 344 49.14 1.71 20.65
CA LEU A 344 48.26 1.54 19.49
C LEU A 344 48.09 2.84 18.68
N LEU A 345 47.94 3.99 19.35
CA LEU A 345 47.83 5.31 18.73
C LEU A 345 49.12 5.79 18.04
N ASP A 346 50.28 5.59 18.68
CA ASP A 346 51.57 5.94 18.08
C ASP A 346 51.89 5.06 16.86
N HIS A 347 51.36 3.82 16.82
CA HIS A 347 51.40 2.97 15.64
C HIS A 347 50.46 3.45 14.52
N ASN A 348 49.27 3.98 14.85
CA ASN A 348 48.27 4.43 13.87
C ASN A 348 48.56 5.80 13.23
N LYS A 349 49.45 6.62 13.81
CA LYS A 349 49.96 7.84 13.15
C LYS A 349 50.88 7.56 11.95
N GLN A 350 51.33 6.30 11.79
CA GLN A 350 52.09 5.83 10.63
C GLN A 350 51.26 4.82 9.81
N LYS A 351 50.09 5.20 9.28
CA LYS A 351 49.32 4.31 8.41
C LYS A 351 49.90 4.25 6.99
N PRO A 352 50.23 3.06 6.46
CA PRO A 352 50.35 2.86 5.03
C PRO A 352 48.97 2.57 4.38
N SER A 353 48.85 2.80 3.07
CA SER A 353 47.61 2.64 2.30
C SER A 353 47.04 1.21 2.31
N LEU A 354 45.75 1.06 1.95
CA LEU A 354 45.01 -0.21 1.89
C LEU A 354 45.76 -1.34 1.16
N LEU A 355 46.46 -1.00 0.08
CA LEU A 355 47.30 -1.93 -0.69
C LEU A 355 48.45 -2.52 0.15
N LYS A 356 48.99 -1.79 1.12
CA LYS A 356 50.11 -2.23 1.95
C LYS A 356 49.68 -3.10 3.13
N ARG A 357 48.39 -3.05 3.52
CA ARG A 357 47.77 -3.95 4.52
C ARG A 357 47.45 -5.34 3.93
N LEU A 358 47.20 -5.41 2.62
CA LEU A 358 46.90 -6.67 1.91
C LEU A 358 48.14 -7.55 1.64
N PHE A 359 49.36 -6.99 1.65
CA PHE A 359 50.57 -7.69 1.18
C PHE A 359 51.66 -7.95 2.24
N ASN A 360 51.44 -7.64 3.53
CA ASN A 360 52.44 -7.87 4.57
C ASN A 360 51.88 -8.69 5.74
N HIS A 361 52.37 -9.92 5.91
CA HIS A 361 51.96 -10.87 6.94
C HIS A 361 52.51 -10.57 8.36
N GLU A 362 53.42 -9.61 8.53
CA GLU A 362 54.00 -9.27 9.84
C GLU A 362 53.13 -8.33 10.71
N TRP A 363 51.97 -7.86 10.21
CA TRP A 363 51.12 -6.88 10.90
C TRP A 363 50.05 -7.50 11.83
N SER A 364 49.87 -8.83 11.82
CA SER A 364 48.74 -9.53 12.45
C SER A 364 48.85 -9.64 13.98
N ASP A 365 49.93 -10.22 14.51
CA ASP A 365 49.90 -10.77 15.87
C ASP A 365 49.96 -9.72 17.00
N LYS A 366 50.63 -8.59 16.78
CA LYS A 366 50.72 -7.51 17.78
C LYS A 366 49.46 -6.65 17.85
N HIS A 367 48.76 -6.50 16.73
CA HIS A 367 47.50 -5.75 16.65
C HIS A 367 46.37 -6.51 17.35
N GLU A 368 46.32 -7.82 17.12
CA GLU A 368 45.34 -8.73 17.71
C GLU A 368 45.47 -8.80 19.24
N GLU A 369 46.69 -8.86 19.77
CA GLU A 369 46.97 -8.82 21.21
C GLU A 369 46.55 -7.48 21.85
N LEU A 370 46.77 -6.37 21.14
CA LEU A 370 46.40 -5.02 21.57
C LEU A 370 44.88 -4.81 21.54
N GLU A 371 44.20 -5.32 20.52
CA GLU A 371 42.73 -5.31 20.41
C GLU A 371 42.09 -6.21 21.46
N LYS A 372 42.69 -7.37 21.75
CA LYS A 372 42.23 -8.27 22.82
C LYS A 372 42.33 -7.62 24.21
N GLN A 373 43.47 -7.00 24.54
CA GLN A 373 43.62 -6.28 25.81
C GLN A 373 42.62 -5.14 25.96
N TYR A 374 42.30 -4.48 24.84
CA TYR A 374 41.30 -3.44 24.79
C TYR A 374 39.89 -3.99 25.01
N ARG A 375 39.53 -5.10 24.37
CA ARG A 375 38.25 -5.81 24.57
C ARG A 375 38.08 -6.26 26.02
N GLU A 376 39.13 -6.83 26.63
CA GLU A 376 39.13 -7.25 28.05
C GLU A 376 38.99 -6.07 29.04
N ALA A 377 39.54 -4.89 28.72
CA ALA A 377 39.34 -3.69 29.53
C ALA A 377 37.91 -3.14 29.38
N ALA A 378 37.35 -3.25 28.18
CA ALA A 378 36.04 -2.71 27.87
C ALA A 378 34.89 -3.58 28.45
N GLU A 379 35.03 -4.91 28.49
CA GLU A 379 34.11 -5.84 29.18
C GLU A 379 33.98 -5.54 30.69
N LYS A 380 35.05 -5.08 31.34
CA LYS A 380 35.02 -4.69 32.77
C LYS A 380 34.26 -3.40 33.04
N THR A 381 34.00 -2.61 31.99
CA THR A 381 33.39 -1.27 32.08
C THR A 381 31.91 -1.28 31.66
N GLU A 382 31.37 -2.42 31.24
CA GLU A 382 30.00 -2.52 30.68
C GLU A 382 28.87 -2.13 31.63
N SER A 383 29.07 -2.11 32.95
CA SER A 383 28.00 -1.69 33.88
C SER A 383 28.04 -0.19 34.15
N PHE A 384 27.10 0.54 33.55
CA PHE A 384 26.84 1.93 33.95
C PHE A 384 26.05 1.95 35.27
N PRO A 385 26.40 2.80 36.25
CA PRO A 385 25.54 3.09 37.38
C PRO A 385 24.11 3.47 36.95
N ASP A 386 23.09 2.97 37.65
CA ASP A 386 21.67 3.35 37.46
C ASP A 386 21.37 4.84 37.75
N SER A 387 22.38 5.62 38.14
CA SER A 387 22.24 6.99 38.67
C SER A 387 22.46 8.11 37.65
N TYR A 388 22.77 7.78 36.40
CA TYR A 388 23.00 8.78 35.35
C TYR A 388 21.68 9.33 34.79
N GLN A 389 21.58 10.66 34.70
CA GLN A 389 20.35 11.35 34.30
C GLN A 389 20.01 11.09 32.83
N LEU A 390 21.00 10.90 31.95
CA LEU A 390 20.80 10.61 30.53
C LEU A 390 20.08 9.28 30.29
N PHE A 391 20.21 8.31 31.20
CA PHE A 391 19.55 7.00 31.11
C PHE A 391 18.18 6.94 31.77
N SER A 392 17.67 8.08 32.26
CA SER A 392 16.29 8.16 32.72
C SER A 392 15.31 8.02 31.54
N PRO A 393 14.10 7.44 31.75
CA PRO A 393 13.11 7.28 30.68
C PRO A 393 12.72 8.58 29.97
N GLU A 394 12.89 9.72 30.64
CA GLU A 394 12.61 11.06 30.08
C GLU A 394 13.62 11.50 29.01
N HIS A 395 14.82 10.89 28.98
CA HIS A 395 15.93 11.26 28.10
C HIS A 395 16.25 10.20 27.03
N GLU A 396 15.39 9.19 26.87
CA GLU A 396 15.55 8.14 25.84
C GLU A 396 15.83 8.68 24.41
N PRO A 397 15.23 9.81 23.95
CA PRO A 397 15.58 10.39 22.65
C PRO A 397 17.04 10.87 22.55
N GLN A 398 17.61 11.41 23.63
CA GLN A 398 18.98 11.94 23.67
C GLN A 398 20.03 10.85 23.57
N ILE A 399 19.77 9.69 24.19
CA ILE A 399 20.63 8.50 24.08
C ILE A 399 20.83 8.09 22.61
N ARG A 400 19.76 8.15 21.80
CA ARG A 400 19.84 7.79 20.38
C ARG A 400 20.75 8.74 19.60
N PHE A 401 20.64 10.05 19.82
CA PHE A 401 21.51 11.03 19.17
C PHE A 401 22.97 10.84 19.58
N MET A 402 23.23 10.64 20.88
CA MET A 402 24.56 10.33 21.42
C MET A 402 25.17 9.08 20.77
N GLN A 403 24.43 7.97 20.72
CA GLN A 403 24.91 6.71 20.15
C GLN A 403 25.16 6.84 18.65
N ALA A 404 24.30 7.55 17.92
CA ALA A 404 24.49 7.78 16.49
C ALA A 404 25.74 8.63 16.21
N ALA A 405 25.93 9.73 16.94
CA ALA A 405 27.12 10.58 16.86
C ALA A 405 28.40 9.80 17.24
N LEU A 406 28.36 9.06 18.35
CA LEU A 406 29.48 8.22 18.79
C LEU A 406 29.87 7.19 17.73
N LYS A 407 28.90 6.46 17.17
CA LYS A 407 29.17 5.51 16.07
C LYS A 407 29.74 6.22 14.84
N ALA A 408 29.17 7.36 14.44
CA ALA A 408 29.66 8.14 13.30
C ALA A 408 31.12 8.56 13.46
N HIS A 409 31.52 9.03 14.65
CA HIS A 409 32.90 9.41 14.96
C HIS A 409 33.84 8.22 15.11
N ALA A 410 33.40 7.16 15.80
CA ALA A 410 34.25 6.04 16.18
C ALA A 410 34.50 5.02 15.06
N LEU A 411 33.51 4.78 14.20
CA LEU A 411 33.50 3.65 13.26
C LEU A 411 33.64 4.07 11.80
N PHE A 412 33.19 5.27 11.42
CA PHE A 412 33.07 5.69 10.02
C PHE A 412 34.05 6.81 9.66
N ASP A 413 34.91 6.55 8.69
CA ASP A 413 35.91 7.48 8.19
C ASP A 413 35.53 8.03 6.80
N GLU A 414 35.62 9.35 6.62
CA GLU A 414 35.40 9.99 5.32
C GLU A 414 36.50 9.56 4.33
N GLY A 415 36.10 9.22 3.11
CA GLY A 415 36.99 8.68 2.06
C GLY A 415 37.20 7.16 2.13
N VAL A 416 36.68 6.50 3.18
CA VAL A 416 36.72 5.05 3.34
C VAL A 416 35.29 4.49 3.31
N ASP A 417 34.49 4.82 4.31
CA ASP A 417 33.15 4.23 4.50
C ASP A 417 32.07 5.07 3.81
N TYR A 418 32.31 6.38 3.70
CA TYR A 418 31.43 7.32 3.02
C TYR A 418 32.24 8.45 2.38
N ILE A 419 31.63 9.19 1.47
CA ILE A 419 32.20 10.42 0.91
C ILE A 419 31.18 11.55 0.97
N VAL A 420 31.67 12.79 0.97
CA VAL A 420 30.83 13.97 0.82
C VAL A 420 30.87 14.44 -0.64
N GLN A 421 29.70 14.51 -1.28
CA GLN A 421 29.58 15.01 -2.64
C GLN A 421 28.24 15.73 -2.82
N GLU A 422 28.24 16.89 -3.47
CA GLU A 422 27.03 17.71 -3.68
C GLU A 422 26.33 18.08 -2.36
N GLN A 423 27.10 18.42 -1.32
CA GLN A 423 26.58 18.71 0.03
C GLN A 423 25.78 17.54 0.62
N ARG A 424 26.19 16.30 0.32
CA ARG A 424 25.52 15.07 0.79
C ARG A 424 26.51 13.98 1.11
N VAL A 425 26.22 13.25 2.18
CA VAL A 425 26.87 11.97 2.49
C VAL A 425 26.42 10.89 1.51
N LYS A 426 27.37 10.21 0.88
CA LYS A 426 27.14 9.04 0.01
C LYS A 426 27.93 7.85 0.54
N ILE A 427 27.25 6.72 0.72
CA ILE A 427 27.85 5.48 1.24
C ILE A 427 28.74 4.86 0.17
N VAL A 428 29.94 4.43 0.54
CA VAL A 428 30.84 3.66 -0.33
C VAL A 428 30.56 2.17 -0.14
N ASP A 429 30.32 1.42 -1.22
CA ASP A 429 30.16 -0.03 -1.18
C ASP A 429 31.52 -0.71 -0.99
N GLU A 430 31.70 -1.38 0.16
CA GLU A 430 32.92 -2.09 0.58
C GLU A 430 33.46 -3.05 -0.50
N ASN A 431 32.58 -3.68 -1.28
CA ASN A 431 32.99 -4.70 -2.26
C ASN A 431 33.42 -4.11 -3.60
N LYS A 432 32.97 -2.89 -3.93
CA LYS A 432 33.07 -2.34 -5.29
C LYS A 432 33.76 -0.98 -5.36
N GLY A 433 34.00 -0.32 -4.22
CA GLY A 433 34.57 1.03 -4.16
C GLY A 433 33.72 2.08 -4.89
N ARG A 434 32.44 1.77 -5.16
CA ARG A 434 31.49 2.64 -5.85
C ARG A 434 30.52 3.25 -4.86
N THR A 435 30.07 4.47 -5.14
CA THR A 435 29.08 5.14 -4.31
C THR A 435 27.68 4.58 -4.57
N SER A 436 26.97 4.27 -3.48
CA SER A 436 25.57 3.88 -3.52
C SER A 436 24.70 5.12 -3.72
N LYS A 437 23.93 5.18 -4.82
CA LYS A 437 22.94 6.26 -5.02
C LYS A 437 21.69 5.97 -4.20
N GLY A 438 21.26 6.93 -3.37
CA GLY A 438 19.99 6.88 -2.65
C GLY A 438 19.96 6.02 -1.37
N ARG A 439 21.03 5.27 -1.06
CA ARG A 439 21.13 4.48 0.18
C ARG A 439 21.49 5.40 1.35
N ARG A 440 20.84 5.19 2.51
CA ARG A 440 21.13 5.87 3.77
C ARG A 440 21.38 4.83 4.87
N PHE A 441 22.14 5.21 5.88
CA PHE A 441 22.26 4.43 7.11
C PHE A 441 21.00 4.63 7.98
N ASN A 442 20.71 3.66 8.82
CA ASN A 442 19.50 3.61 9.66
C ASN A 442 19.78 4.22 11.04
N GLU A 443 18.76 4.29 11.91
CA GLU A 443 18.91 4.65 13.35
C GLU A 443 19.59 6.00 13.60
N GLY A 444 19.36 6.98 12.72
CA GLY A 444 19.96 8.31 12.86
C GLY A 444 21.44 8.40 12.48
N LEU A 445 22.11 7.29 12.16
CA LEU A 445 23.54 7.27 11.83
C LEU A 445 23.85 8.12 10.58
N HIS A 446 22.97 8.13 9.58
CA HIS A 446 23.20 8.95 8.39
C HIS A 446 23.10 10.45 8.69
N GLN A 447 22.21 10.83 9.61
CA GLN A 447 22.07 12.21 10.08
C GLN A 447 23.28 12.62 10.92
N ALA A 448 23.78 11.73 11.78
CA ALA A 448 25.02 11.96 12.52
C ALA A 448 26.23 12.13 11.60
N LEU A 449 26.33 11.35 10.51
CA LEU A 449 27.36 11.54 9.49
C LEU A 449 27.18 12.85 8.70
N GLU A 450 25.93 13.26 8.44
CA GLU A 450 25.64 14.57 7.85
C GLU A 450 26.09 15.70 8.77
N ALA A 451 25.88 15.57 10.08
CA ALA A 451 26.37 16.50 11.11
C ALA A 451 27.90 16.55 11.16
N LYS A 452 28.55 15.38 11.34
CA LYS A 452 30.02 15.21 11.38
C LYS A 452 30.74 15.81 10.19
N SER A 453 30.14 15.72 9.00
CA SER A 453 30.71 16.27 7.76
C SER A 453 30.24 17.69 7.45
N ASN A 454 29.53 18.33 8.38
CA ASN A 454 29.01 19.70 8.27
C ASN A 454 28.20 19.93 6.98
N VAL A 455 27.35 18.98 6.63
CA VAL A 455 26.41 19.07 5.49
C VAL A 455 24.96 19.14 5.98
N PRO A 456 24.01 19.63 5.16
CA PRO A 456 22.62 19.74 5.59
C PRO A 456 22.03 18.40 6.05
N ILE A 457 21.65 18.33 7.33
CA ILE A 457 21.00 17.16 7.91
C ILE A 457 19.59 17.03 7.34
N ARG A 458 19.27 15.86 6.82
CA ARG A 458 17.96 15.58 6.23
C ARG A 458 17.10 14.76 7.20
N PRO A 459 15.79 15.04 7.27
CA PRO A 459 14.87 14.25 8.10
C PRO A 459 15.01 12.77 7.80
N GLU A 460 14.93 11.94 8.84
CA GLU A 460 14.91 10.50 8.68
C GLU A 460 13.61 10.09 7.99
N SER A 461 13.67 9.28 6.93
CA SER A 461 12.47 8.68 6.37
C SER A 461 12.21 7.39 7.13
N ARG A 462 11.13 7.35 7.92
CA ARG A 462 10.74 6.15 8.68
C ARG A 462 9.45 5.56 8.09
N PRO A 463 9.39 4.25 7.83
CA PRO A 463 8.16 3.62 7.39
C PRO A 463 7.12 3.70 8.52
N ILE A 464 5.96 4.30 8.23
CA ILE A 464 4.83 4.38 9.17
C ILE A 464 3.98 3.11 9.06
N ALA A 465 3.67 2.72 7.83
CA ALA A 465 2.82 1.58 7.53
C ALA A 465 3.23 0.94 6.21
N SER A 466 3.05 -0.37 6.10
CA SER A 466 3.29 -1.10 4.87
C SER A 466 2.29 -2.22 4.64
N ILE A 467 2.05 -2.56 3.38
CA ILE A 467 1.24 -3.72 2.97
C ILE A 467 1.72 -4.27 1.64
N THR A 468 1.70 -5.59 1.49
CA THR A 468 1.94 -6.27 0.20
C THR A 468 0.65 -6.36 -0.59
N TYR A 469 0.73 -6.35 -1.93
CA TYR A 469 -0.43 -6.49 -2.82
C TYR A 469 -1.31 -7.71 -2.51
N PRO A 470 -0.77 -8.94 -2.29
CA PRO A 470 -1.57 -10.08 -1.89
C PRO A 470 -2.40 -9.85 -0.62
N ASN A 471 -1.84 -9.19 0.39
CA ASN A 471 -2.56 -8.92 1.63
C ASN A 471 -3.59 -7.81 1.46
N PHE A 472 -3.30 -6.81 0.62
CA PHE A 472 -4.25 -5.73 0.31
C PHE A 472 -5.47 -6.26 -0.45
N PHE A 473 -5.26 -6.94 -1.58
CA PHE A 473 -6.36 -7.39 -2.43
C PHE A 473 -7.19 -8.53 -1.82
N LYS A 474 -6.66 -9.28 -0.85
CA LYS A 474 -7.43 -10.26 -0.05
C LYS A 474 -8.57 -9.63 0.77
N HIS A 475 -8.56 -8.31 0.97
CA HIS A 475 -9.67 -7.61 1.64
C HIS A 475 -10.91 -7.47 0.74
N TYR A 476 -10.80 -7.67 -0.56
CA TYR A 476 -11.95 -7.64 -1.48
C TYR A 476 -12.66 -8.99 -1.46
N PRO A 477 -13.95 -9.06 -1.08
CA PRO A 477 -14.74 -10.27 -1.17
C PRO A 477 -14.87 -10.82 -2.60
N HIS A 478 -14.86 -9.91 -3.58
CA HIS A 478 -14.89 -10.23 -5.00
C HIS A 478 -13.66 -9.61 -5.68
N LEU A 479 -12.81 -10.45 -6.26
CA LEU A 479 -11.59 -10.04 -6.96
C LEU A 479 -11.54 -10.77 -8.30
N ALA A 480 -11.31 -10.01 -9.36
CA ALA A 480 -11.18 -10.53 -10.71
C ALA A 480 -10.10 -9.75 -11.47
N GLY A 481 -9.65 -10.27 -12.60
CA GLY A 481 -8.68 -9.55 -13.42
C GLY A 481 -8.69 -9.94 -14.89
N MET A 482 -8.09 -9.13 -15.73
CA MET A 482 -7.96 -9.41 -17.16
C MET A 482 -6.55 -9.09 -17.63
N SER A 483 -6.04 -9.89 -18.56
CA SER A 483 -4.72 -9.69 -19.18
C SER A 483 -4.65 -10.48 -20.50
N GLY A 484 -3.71 -10.15 -21.37
CA GLY A 484 -3.43 -10.94 -22.57
C GLY A 484 -2.53 -12.15 -22.33
N THR A 485 -1.94 -12.28 -21.15
CA THR A 485 -0.81 -13.20 -20.88
C THR A 485 -0.89 -13.91 -19.51
N ALA A 486 -2.09 -14.03 -18.94
CA ALA A 486 -2.27 -14.53 -17.56
C ALA A 486 -2.04 -16.04 -17.38
N ARG A 487 -2.25 -16.87 -18.41
CA ARG A 487 -2.32 -18.33 -18.32
C ARG A 487 -1.01 -18.93 -17.85
N THR A 488 0.10 -18.43 -18.37
CA THR A 488 1.44 -18.87 -17.99
C THR A 488 1.71 -18.65 -16.49
N SER A 489 1.03 -17.66 -15.90
CA SER A 489 1.18 -17.26 -14.50
C SER A 489 0.03 -17.75 -13.60
N GLU A 490 -0.89 -18.59 -14.12
CA GLU A 490 -2.01 -19.15 -13.35
C GLU A 490 -1.58 -19.81 -12.02
N PRO A 491 -0.50 -20.61 -11.94
CA PRO A 491 -0.06 -21.20 -10.67
C PRO A 491 0.23 -20.16 -9.58
N GLU A 492 0.77 -19.00 -9.97
CA GLU A 492 1.06 -17.90 -9.04
C GLU A 492 -0.22 -17.19 -8.59
N PHE A 493 -1.12 -16.87 -9.53
CA PHE A 493 -2.42 -16.27 -9.20
C PHE A 493 -3.24 -17.14 -8.26
N ARG A 494 -3.30 -18.45 -8.52
CA ARG A 494 -4.01 -19.40 -7.66
C ARG A 494 -3.38 -19.48 -6.27
N LYS A 495 -2.05 -19.48 -6.18
CA LYS A 495 -1.32 -19.58 -4.91
C LYS A 495 -1.45 -18.31 -4.06
N LEU A 496 -1.34 -17.13 -4.67
CA LEU A 496 -1.27 -15.86 -3.95
C LEU A 496 -2.66 -15.25 -3.68
N TYR A 497 -3.58 -15.36 -4.65
CA TYR A 497 -4.87 -14.67 -4.67
C TYR A 497 -6.08 -15.62 -4.74
N GLY A 498 -5.86 -16.92 -5.00
CA GLY A 498 -6.96 -17.88 -5.18
C GLY A 498 -7.69 -17.75 -6.52
N LEU A 499 -7.13 -17.01 -7.48
CA LEU A 499 -7.75 -16.76 -8.78
C LEU A 499 -7.35 -17.86 -9.78
N SER A 500 -8.32 -18.35 -10.55
CA SER A 500 -8.07 -19.22 -11.71
C SER A 500 -8.12 -18.42 -13.01
N VAL A 501 -7.42 -18.89 -14.04
CA VAL A 501 -7.34 -18.20 -15.34
C VAL A 501 -8.20 -18.93 -16.37
N THR A 502 -9.16 -18.22 -16.94
CA THR A 502 -10.00 -18.67 -18.05
C THR A 502 -9.52 -17.97 -19.33
N GLU A 503 -8.98 -18.76 -20.25
CA GLU A 503 -8.66 -18.28 -21.60
C GLU A 503 -9.95 -18.00 -22.36
N ILE A 504 -10.09 -16.81 -22.94
CA ILE A 504 -11.26 -16.41 -23.73
C ILE A 504 -10.94 -16.61 -25.22
N PRO A 505 -11.85 -17.21 -26.03
CA PRO A 505 -11.62 -17.35 -27.46
C PRO A 505 -11.57 -15.97 -28.12
N THR A 506 -10.75 -15.79 -29.15
CA THR A 506 -10.71 -14.53 -29.92
C THR A 506 -11.97 -14.38 -30.76
N ASN A 507 -12.40 -13.13 -31.01
CA ASN A 507 -13.56 -12.88 -31.87
C ASN A 507 -13.32 -13.34 -33.32
N LEU A 508 -12.09 -13.15 -33.81
CA LEU A 508 -11.64 -13.57 -35.13
C LEU A 508 -10.44 -14.49 -34.99
N GLN A 509 -10.35 -15.51 -35.85
CA GLN A 509 -9.16 -16.35 -35.92
C GLN A 509 -8.01 -15.57 -36.57
N PHE A 510 -6.79 -15.70 -36.02
CA PHE A 510 -5.62 -15.10 -36.64
C PHE A 510 -5.38 -15.70 -38.03
N GLN A 511 -5.55 -14.89 -39.07
CA GLN A 511 -5.07 -15.24 -40.39
C GLN A 511 -3.54 -15.08 -40.39
N THR A 512 -2.84 -16.11 -40.89
CA THR A 512 -1.37 -16.18 -41.02
C THR A 512 -0.74 -14.85 -41.44
N ASN A 513 0.43 -14.52 -40.89
CA ASN A 513 1.29 -13.50 -41.49
C ASN A 513 1.66 -13.97 -42.91
N PRO A 514 1.30 -13.25 -44.00
CA PRO A 514 1.50 -13.72 -45.37
C PRO A 514 2.97 -13.96 -45.76
N SER A 515 3.92 -13.48 -44.94
CA SER A 515 5.35 -13.46 -45.27
C SER A 515 6.14 -14.68 -44.80
N ASP A 516 5.62 -15.52 -43.89
CA ASP A 516 6.38 -16.66 -43.37
C ASP A 516 5.49 -17.76 -42.77
N PRO A 517 5.23 -18.86 -43.50
CA PRO A 517 4.43 -19.99 -43.02
C PRO A 517 5.15 -20.87 -41.98
N THR A 518 6.44 -20.63 -41.68
CA THR A 518 7.21 -21.39 -40.67
C THR A 518 7.22 -20.72 -39.30
N LYS A 519 6.84 -19.44 -39.23
CA LYS A 519 6.56 -18.74 -37.97
C LYS A 519 5.12 -19.03 -37.59
N ALA A 520 4.93 -20.09 -36.80
CA ALA A 520 3.65 -20.46 -36.23
C ALA A 520 2.89 -19.24 -35.67
N PRO A 521 1.55 -19.20 -35.76
CA PRO A 521 0.78 -18.12 -35.15
C PRO A 521 1.13 -17.99 -33.67
N ARG A 522 1.12 -16.75 -33.14
CA ARG A 522 0.87 -16.58 -31.70
C ARG A 522 -0.44 -17.33 -31.41
N HIS A 523 -0.38 -18.31 -30.51
CA HIS A 523 -1.31 -19.44 -30.41
C HIS A 523 -2.78 -19.05 -30.67
N ASN A 524 -3.38 -19.57 -31.74
CA ASN A 524 -4.83 -19.76 -31.75
C ASN A 524 -5.13 -20.76 -30.63
N ARG A 525 -5.95 -20.38 -29.64
CA ARG A 525 -6.40 -21.31 -28.61
C ARG A 525 -6.99 -22.55 -29.26
N LEU A 526 -6.50 -23.72 -28.86
CA LEU A 526 -7.12 -24.99 -29.21
C LEU A 526 -8.25 -25.22 -28.22
N ASP A 527 -9.45 -24.78 -28.60
CA ASP A 527 -10.64 -24.91 -27.77
C ASP A 527 -10.96 -26.40 -27.48
N GLU A 528 -10.74 -26.82 -26.24
CA GLU A 528 -11.09 -28.13 -25.68
C GLU A 528 -12.27 -27.97 -24.69
N PRO A 529 -12.90 -29.07 -24.22
CA PRO A 529 -13.89 -28.95 -23.16
C PRO A 529 -13.29 -28.35 -21.88
N ASP A 530 -13.86 -27.24 -21.42
CA ASP A 530 -13.37 -26.44 -20.31
C ASP A 530 -14.49 -25.60 -19.65
N ALA A 531 -14.11 -24.57 -18.88
CA ALA A 531 -15.06 -23.70 -18.20
C ALA A 531 -15.97 -22.89 -19.16
N ILE A 532 -15.56 -22.71 -20.41
CA ILE A 532 -16.35 -22.04 -21.44
C ILE A 532 -17.26 -23.03 -22.15
N PHE A 533 -16.72 -24.17 -22.58
CA PHE A 533 -17.47 -25.21 -23.27
C PHE A 533 -17.45 -26.49 -22.43
N ALA A 534 -18.50 -26.79 -21.66
CA ALA A 534 -18.50 -27.98 -20.79
C ALA A 534 -18.50 -29.29 -21.58
N SER A 535 -18.82 -29.26 -22.88
CA SER A 535 -18.72 -30.42 -23.76
C SER A 535 -18.33 -30.05 -25.19
N LYS A 536 -17.79 -31.04 -25.94
CA LYS A 536 -17.52 -30.87 -27.38
C LYS A 536 -18.78 -30.51 -28.18
N LYS A 537 -19.96 -30.98 -27.76
CA LYS A 537 -21.25 -30.71 -28.39
C LYS A 537 -21.74 -29.27 -28.17
N GLU A 538 -21.35 -28.63 -27.07
CA GLU A 538 -21.69 -27.22 -26.86
C GLU A 538 -20.92 -26.31 -27.82
N LYS A 539 -19.73 -26.76 -28.23
CA LYS A 539 -18.84 -26.02 -29.12
C LYS A 539 -19.07 -26.30 -30.61
N PHE A 540 -19.26 -27.58 -30.98
CA PHE A 540 -19.44 -28.06 -32.36
C PHE A 540 -20.85 -28.63 -32.54
#